data_AF-A0A0D3CUI8-F1
#
_entry.id   AF-A0A0D3CUI8-F1
#
_cell.length_a   1.000
_cell.length_b   1.000
_cell.length_c   1.000
_cell.angle_alpha   90.00
_cell.angle_beta   90.00
_cell.angle_gamma   90.00
#
_symmetry.space_group_name_H-M   'P 1'
#
loop_
_entity.id
_entity.type
_entity.pdbx_description
1 polymer ?
#
loop_
_entity_poly.entity_id
_entity_poly.type
_entity_poly.pdbx_seq_one_letter_code
_entity_poly.pdbx_strand_id
1 'polypeptide(L)'
;MNLFVSGNADGMGSIRKDELHQACAVLRVPLEQLKVLDHPNLQDGFGQVWSHDLLAKVIGEEVSNHDIHTIITFDNYGVSGHCNHRDVHHGVLKFLQTNSERNIKAWELASLNIFRKYSGPIDIWLSIFSSKRNPSKAIIINEQPWKSYKAMAQHLSQWVWFRKLFVSFSSYTYANTLDRINT
;
A
#
# COMPACT_ATOMS: atom_id res chain seq x y z
N MET A 1 4.25 -8.41 -8.54
CA MET A 1 5.06 -7.19 -8.70
C MET A 1 4.66 -6.19 -7.63
N ASN A 2 5.63 -5.52 -6.99
CA ASN A 2 5.44 -4.51 -5.96
C ASN A 2 6.18 -3.24 -6.38
N LEU A 3 5.46 -2.13 -6.51
CA LEU A 3 6.01 -0.85 -6.95
C LEU A 3 6.02 0.14 -5.78
N PHE A 4 7.19 0.65 -5.44
CA PHE A 4 7.40 1.66 -4.39
C PHE A 4 8.17 2.85 -4.94
N VAL A 5 8.01 4.03 -4.33
CA VAL A 5 8.97 5.12 -4.51
C VAL A 5 10.13 4.96 -3.52
N SER A 6 11.27 5.62 -3.79
CA SER A 6 12.49 5.52 -2.99
C SER A 6 12.37 6.02 -1.54
N GLY A 7 11.28 6.73 -1.19
CA GLY A 7 11.07 7.24 0.16
C GLY A 7 12.10 8.31 0.55
N ASN A 8 12.56 9.11 -0.40
CA ASN A 8 13.72 9.99 -0.25
C ASN A 8 13.40 11.38 0.37
N ALA A 9 12.26 11.56 1.03
CA ALA A 9 11.84 12.86 1.58
C ALA A 9 12.90 13.50 2.51
N ASP A 10 13.61 12.67 3.28
CA ASP A 10 14.65 13.09 4.22
C ASP A 10 16.08 12.92 3.67
N GLY A 11 16.24 12.71 2.36
CA GLY A 11 17.55 12.40 1.74
C GLY A 11 18.06 10.98 2.03
N MET A 12 17.21 10.11 2.56
CA MET A 12 17.56 8.76 3.04
C MET A 12 17.17 7.64 2.05
N GLY A 13 16.86 7.96 0.79
CA GLY A 13 16.28 7.04 -0.19
C GLY A 13 17.14 5.81 -0.49
N SER A 14 18.47 5.98 -0.57
CA SER A 14 19.39 4.86 -0.75
C SER A 14 19.32 3.87 0.42
N ILE A 15 19.33 4.38 1.65
CA ILE A 15 19.23 3.55 2.86
C ILE A 15 17.88 2.84 2.91
N ARG A 16 16.79 3.57 2.64
CA ARG A 16 15.43 3.04 2.66
C ARG A 16 15.17 1.97 1.59
N LYS A 17 15.86 2.06 0.45
CA LYS A 17 15.84 1.02 -0.58
C LYS A 17 16.48 -0.27 -0.07
N ASP A 18 17.63 -0.19 0.59
CA ASP A 18 18.29 -1.38 1.16
C ASP A 18 17.47 -1.97 2.31
N GLU A 19 16.88 -1.14 3.16
CA GLU A 19 15.95 -1.56 4.21
C GLU A 19 14.72 -2.29 3.64
N LEU A 20 14.17 -1.78 2.53
CA LEU A 20 13.06 -2.43 1.83
C LEU A 20 13.45 -3.80 1.27
N HIS A 21 14.68 -3.97 0.76
CA HIS A 21 15.19 -5.29 0.35
C HIS A 21 15.22 -6.27 1.52
N GLN A 22 15.70 -5.84 2.69
CA GLN A 22 15.72 -6.66 3.91
C GLN A 22 14.30 -7.02 4.37
N ALA A 23 13.37 -6.06 4.33
CA ALA A 23 11.96 -6.30 4.64
C ALA A 23 11.33 -7.34 3.69
N CYS A 24 11.63 -7.26 2.39
CA CYS A 24 11.18 -8.25 1.40
C CYS A 24 11.68 -9.66 1.71
N ALA A 25 12.94 -9.80 2.15
CA ALA A 25 13.48 -11.09 2.58
C ALA A 25 12.71 -11.70 3.76
N VAL A 26 12.32 -10.88 4.75
CA VAL A 26 11.47 -11.32 5.88
C VAL A 26 10.08 -11.77 5.41
N LEU A 27 9.49 -11.03 4.46
CA LEU A 27 8.17 -11.31 3.89
C LEU A 27 8.18 -12.39 2.80
N ARG A 28 9.37 -12.87 2.40
CA ARG A 28 9.58 -13.82 1.29
C ARG A 28 9.05 -13.31 -0.05
N VAL A 29 9.21 -12.01 -0.29
CA VAL A 29 8.94 -11.38 -1.58
C VAL A 29 10.22 -11.48 -2.44
N PRO A 30 10.19 -12.15 -3.61
CA PRO A 30 11.32 -12.20 -4.53
C PRO A 30 11.71 -10.79 -4.99
N LEU A 31 13.02 -10.51 -5.07
CA LEU A 31 13.50 -9.18 -5.46
C LEU A 31 13.18 -8.85 -6.92
N GLU A 32 13.01 -9.86 -7.77
CA GLU A 32 12.55 -9.71 -9.16
C GLU A 32 11.11 -9.19 -9.24
N GLN A 33 10.34 -9.33 -8.16
CA GLN A 33 8.99 -8.79 -8.02
C GLN A 33 8.95 -7.47 -7.26
N LEU A 34 10.09 -6.81 -7.07
CA LEU A 34 10.19 -5.51 -6.42
C LEU A 34 10.79 -4.48 -7.39
N LYS A 35 10.07 -3.37 -7.59
CA LYS A 35 10.59 -2.19 -8.28
C LYS A 35 10.51 -0.98 -7.37
N VAL A 36 11.66 -0.34 -7.20
CA VAL A 36 11.77 0.95 -6.52
C VAL A 36 11.97 2.02 -7.58
N LEU A 37 10.96 2.86 -7.74
CA LEU A 37 10.94 3.98 -8.66
C LEU A 37 11.65 5.17 -8.03
N ASP A 38 12.62 5.70 -8.75
CA ASP A 38 13.25 6.98 -8.45
C ASP A 38 12.99 7.91 -9.63
N HIS A 39 11.96 8.75 -9.50
CA HIS A 39 11.50 9.62 -10.57
C HIS A 39 11.39 11.06 -10.05
N PRO A 40 11.97 12.07 -10.74
CA PRO A 40 12.04 13.44 -10.23
C PRO A 40 10.66 14.09 -9.99
N ASN A 41 9.62 13.61 -10.68
CA ASN A 41 8.24 14.09 -10.52
C ASN A 41 7.37 13.25 -9.56
N LEU A 42 7.94 12.24 -8.91
CA LEU A 42 7.26 11.35 -7.96
C LEU A 42 8.07 11.25 -6.65
N GLN A 43 8.52 12.39 -6.14
CA GLN A 43 9.33 12.46 -4.93
C GLN A 43 8.46 12.31 -3.69
N ASP A 44 8.96 11.57 -2.70
CA ASP A 44 8.25 11.32 -1.45
C ASP A 44 8.15 12.58 -0.56
N GLY A 45 7.15 12.61 0.32
CA GLY A 45 6.87 13.74 1.22
C GLY A 45 5.60 14.53 0.83
N PHE A 46 5.38 15.66 1.52
CA PHE A 46 4.17 16.50 1.38
C PHE A 46 4.34 17.70 0.44
N GLY A 47 5.52 17.87 -0.15
CA GLY A 47 5.88 19.06 -0.93
C GLY A 47 5.45 19.04 -2.39
N GLN A 48 4.97 17.90 -2.91
CA GLN A 48 4.68 17.72 -4.32
C GLN A 48 3.38 16.92 -4.50
N VAL A 49 2.51 17.38 -5.39
CA VAL A 49 1.38 16.59 -5.89
C VAL A 49 1.87 15.80 -7.09
N TRP A 50 1.66 14.48 -7.07
CA TRP A 50 2.07 13.61 -8.15
C TRP A 50 1.08 13.66 -9.32
N SER A 51 1.59 13.72 -10.54
CA SER A 51 0.74 13.72 -11.73
C SER A 51 0.03 12.37 -11.89
N HIS A 52 -1.30 12.40 -11.89
CA HIS A 52 -2.10 11.19 -12.12
C HIS A 52 -1.89 10.60 -13.52
N ASP A 53 -1.59 11.43 -14.53
CA ASP A 53 -1.21 10.97 -15.88
C ASP A 53 0.11 10.21 -15.87
N LEU A 54 1.12 10.74 -15.18
CA LEU A 54 2.40 10.08 -15.04
C LEU A 54 2.26 8.75 -14.28
N LEU A 55 1.50 8.75 -13.17
CA LEU A 55 1.22 7.53 -12.42
C LEU A 55 0.48 6.50 -13.28
N ALA A 56 -0.56 6.90 -13.99
CA ALA A 56 -1.31 6.00 -14.87
C ALA A 56 -0.41 5.40 -15.97
N LYS A 57 0.50 6.20 -16.54
CA LYS A 57 1.50 5.73 -17.50
C LYS A 57 2.44 4.70 -16.89
N VAL A 58 3.06 5.02 -15.74
CA VAL A 58 3.99 4.10 -15.05
C VAL A 58 3.27 2.80 -14.67
N ILE A 59 2.06 2.88 -14.11
CA ILE A 59 1.24 1.71 -13.77
C ILE A 59 0.96 0.88 -15.03
N GLY A 60 0.57 1.51 -16.14
CA GLY A 60 0.29 0.82 -17.39
C GLY A 60 1.51 0.11 -18.00
N GLU A 61 2.70 0.69 -17.87
CA GLU A 61 3.97 0.07 -18.25
C GLU A 61 4.23 -1.19 -17.39
N GLU A 62 4.11 -1.10 -16.06
CA GLU A 62 4.29 -2.26 -15.18
C GLU A 62 3.25 -3.36 -15.43
N VAL A 63 1.98 -2.97 -15.63
CA VAL A 63 0.89 -3.91 -15.92
C VAL A 63 1.18 -4.69 -17.19
N SER A 64 1.65 -4.02 -18.24
CA SER A 64 1.94 -4.65 -19.52
C SER A 64 3.21 -5.52 -19.46
N ASN A 65 4.26 -5.05 -18.79
CA ASN A 65 5.54 -5.75 -18.70
C ASN A 65 5.47 -7.04 -17.86
N HIS A 66 4.54 -7.11 -16.91
CA HIS A 66 4.43 -8.20 -15.95
C HIS A 66 3.12 -8.99 -16.04
N ASP A 67 2.31 -8.75 -17.06
CA ASP A 67 0.99 -9.39 -17.27
C ASP A 67 0.11 -9.36 -16.01
N ILE A 68 0.05 -8.19 -15.37
CA ILE A 68 -0.70 -7.99 -14.13
C ILE A 68 -2.19 -7.94 -14.45
N HIS A 69 -3.00 -8.76 -13.79
CA HIS A 69 -4.46 -8.76 -13.92
C HIS A 69 -5.18 -8.22 -12.67
N THR A 70 -4.45 -8.06 -11.55
CA THR A 70 -4.99 -7.54 -10.29
C THR A 70 -4.05 -6.48 -9.69
N ILE A 71 -4.60 -5.31 -9.37
CA ILE A 71 -3.92 -4.21 -8.67
C ILE A 71 -4.50 -4.10 -7.25
N ILE A 72 -3.62 -3.92 -6.26
CA ILE A 72 -4.00 -3.52 -4.90
C ILE A 72 -3.34 -2.17 -4.62
N THR A 73 -4.13 -1.20 -4.17
CA THR A 73 -3.69 0.18 -3.93
C THR A 73 -4.29 0.77 -2.66
N PHE A 74 -4.03 2.04 -2.38
CA PHE A 74 -4.70 2.80 -1.32
C PHE A 74 -6.06 3.33 -1.80
N ASP A 75 -6.94 3.62 -0.85
CA ASP A 75 -8.19 4.34 -1.13
C ASP A 75 -7.97 5.86 -1.24
N ASN A 76 -9.05 6.61 -1.49
CA ASN A 76 -9.00 8.07 -1.66
C ASN A 76 -8.52 8.86 -0.43
N TYR A 77 -8.51 8.23 0.75
CA TYR A 77 -8.07 8.85 2.00
C TYR A 77 -6.60 8.53 2.29
N GLY A 78 -6.08 7.39 1.82
CA GLY A 78 -4.66 7.09 1.90
C GLY A 78 -4.19 6.68 3.29
N VAL A 79 -5.00 5.88 4.00
CA VAL A 79 -4.78 5.34 5.35
C VAL A 79 -4.78 6.40 6.45
N SER A 80 -3.85 7.36 6.39
CA SER A 80 -3.66 8.45 7.35
C SER A 80 -3.82 9.83 6.73
N GLY A 81 -4.37 9.94 5.51
CA GLY A 81 -4.45 11.21 4.79
C GLY A 81 -3.21 11.54 3.96
N HIS A 82 -2.28 10.60 3.77
CA HIS A 82 -1.00 10.89 3.11
C HIS A 82 -1.21 11.23 1.63
N CYS A 83 -0.73 12.39 1.17
CA CYS A 83 -0.91 12.87 -0.20
C CYS A 83 -0.45 11.86 -1.26
N ASN A 84 0.77 11.33 -1.13
CA ASN A 84 1.29 10.31 -2.06
C ASN A 84 0.40 9.07 -2.19
N HIS A 85 -0.23 8.61 -1.11
CA HIS A 85 -1.17 7.47 -1.18
C HIS A 85 -2.43 7.83 -1.97
N ARG A 86 -2.94 9.06 -1.77
CA ARG A 86 -4.12 9.58 -2.47
C ARG A 86 -3.84 9.78 -3.96
N ASP A 87 -2.65 10.30 -4.29
CA ASP A 87 -2.25 10.48 -5.68
C ASP A 87 -2.10 9.13 -6.39
N VAL A 88 -1.54 8.11 -5.72
CA VAL A 88 -1.48 6.73 -6.24
C VAL A 88 -2.88 6.15 -6.46
N HIS A 89 -3.82 6.36 -5.54
CA HIS A 89 -5.23 5.98 -5.72
C HIS A 89 -5.80 6.60 -7.01
N HIS A 90 -5.64 7.92 -7.20
CA HIS A 90 -6.15 8.59 -8.39
C HIS A 90 -5.42 8.21 -9.68
N GLY A 91 -4.12 7.91 -9.61
CA GLY A 91 -3.36 7.34 -10.73
C GLY A 91 -3.89 5.98 -11.18
N VAL A 92 -4.24 5.11 -10.23
CA VAL A 92 -4.88 3.81 -10.52
C VAL A 92 -6.27 4.02 -11.14
N LEU A 93 -7.11 4.90 -10.58
CA LEU A 93 -8.42 5.22 -11.17
C LEU A 93 -8.30 5.69 -12.62
N LYS A 94 -7.36 6.61 -12.88
CA LYS A 94 -7.13 7.13 -14.23
C LYS A 94 -6.63 6.05 -15.18
N PHE A 95 -5.75 5.17 -14.73
CA PHE A 95 -5.30 4.01 -15.51
C PHE A 95 -6.48 3.11 -15.91
N LEU A 96 -7.35 2.76 -14.96
CA LEU A 96 -8.51 1.89 -15.22
C LEU A 96 -9.50 2.52 -16.20
N GLN A 97 -9.78 3.82 -16.05
CA GLN A 97 -10.68 4.56 -16.95
C GLN A 97 -10.16 4.64 -18.38
N THR A 98 -8.84 4.76 -18.55
CA THR A 98 -8.18 4.85 -19.87
C THR A 98 -7.88 3.49 -20.49
N ASN A 99 -8.09 2.40 -19.77
CA ASN A 99 -7.82 1.03 -20.20
C ASN A 99 -9.00 0.10 -19.89
N SER A 100 -10.23 0.61 -20.02
CA SER A 100 -11.47 -0.11 -19.63
C SER A 100 -11.69 -1.40 -20.43
N GLU A 101 -11.16 -1.48 -21.64
CA GLU A 101 -11.12 -2.71 -22.45
C GLU A 101 -10.24 -3.82 -21.86
N ARG A 102 -9.27 -3.49 -20.99
CA ARG A 102 -8.44 -4.49 -20.31
C ARG A 102 -9.20 -5.04 -19.11
N ASN A 103 -9.27 -6.37 -18.98
CA ASN A 103 -9.91 -7.05 -17.83
C ASN A 103 -9.01 -7.00 -16.58
N ILE A 104 -8.69 -5.80 -16.10
CA ILE A 104 -7.90 -5.55 -14.89
C ILE A 104 -8.84 -5.35 -13.71
N LYS A 105 -8.62 -6.10 -12.64
CA LYS A 105 -9.31 -5.90 -11.36
C LYS A 105 -8.46 -5.01 -10.47
N ALA A 106 -9.08 -4.04 -9.81
CA ALA A 106 -8.39 -3.23 -8.82
C ALA A 106 -9.14 -3.24 -7.48
N TRP A 107 -8.36 -3.27 -6.42
CA TRP A 107 -8.81 -3.25 -5.04
C TRP A 107 -8.09 -2.15 -4.28
N GLU A 108 -8.79 -1.47 -3.39
CA GLU A 108 -8.23 -0.42 -2.55
C GLU A 108 -8.31 -0.80 -1.07
N LEU A 109 -7.24 -0.49 -0.33
CA LEU A 109 -7.18 -0.68 1.11
C LEU A 109 -8.06 0.38 1.80
N ALA A 110 -9.11 -0.09 2.47
CA ALA A 110 -10.05 0.76 3.16
C ALA A 110 -9.38 1.50 4.34
N SER A 111 -9.50 2.82 4.35
CA SER A 111 -9.09 3.66 5.45
C SER A 111 -10.06 3.54 6.62
N LEU A 112 -9.52 3.20 7.79
CA LEU A 112 -10.28 3.02 9.02
C LEU A 112 -10.34 4.33 9.82
N ASN A 113 -11.48 4.56 10.49
CA ASN A 113 -11.57 5.59 11.52
C ASN A 113 -10.57 5.32 12.66
N ILE A 114 -10.26 6.34 13.45
CA ILE A 114 -9.18 6.25 14.45
C ILE A 114 -9.40 5.13 15.49
N PHE A 115 -10.64 4.90 15.92
CA PHE A 115 -10.95 3.84 16.90
C PHE A 115 -10.68 2.45 16.33
N ARG A 116 -11.22 2.17 15.13
CA ARG A 116 -10.98 0.90 14.43
C ARG A 116 -9.54 0.75 13.98
N LYS A 117 -8.84 1.84 13.67
CA LYS A 117 -7.43 1.79 13.24
C LYS A 117 -6.51 1.30 14.34
N TYR A 118 -6.80 1.61 15.60
CA TYR A 118 -5.96 1.29 16.77
C TYR A 118 -6.55 0.24 17.70
N SER A 119 -7.57 -0.51 17.27
CA SER A 119 -8.13 -1.62 18.03
C SER A 119 -7.32 -2.92 17.90
N GLY A 120 -6.28 -2.93 17.05
CA GLY A 120 -5.39 -4.08 16.85
C GLY A 120 -6.14 -5.35 16.44
N PRO A 121 -5.90 -6.51 17.10
CA PRO A 121 -6.52 -7.78 16.72
C PRO A 121 -8.04 -7.78 16.90
N ILE A 122 -8.61 -6.87 17.71
CA ILE A 122 -10.07 -6.73 17.87
C ILE A 122 -10.76 -6.43 16.54
N ASP A 123 -10.06 -5.78 15.62
CA ASP A 123 -10.63 -5.44 14.32
C ASP A 123 -10.89 -6.66 13.43
N ILE A 124 -10.29 -7.83 13.69
CA ILE A 124 -10.60 -9.07 12.95
C ILE A 124 -12.10 -9.36 13.02
N TRP A 125 -12.68 -9.35 14.22
CA TRP A 125 -14.12 -9.62 14.41
C TRP A 125 -14.98 -8.50 13.83
N LEU A 126 -14.57 -7.23 13.99
CA LEU A 126 -15.29 -6.08 13.42
C LEU A 126 -15.30 -6.12 11.89
N SER A 127 -14.17 -6.45 11.28
CA SER A 127 -14.04 -6.61 9.83
C SER A 127 -14.94 -7.75 9.34
N ILE A 128 -14.86 -8.95 9.93
CA ILE A 128 -15.71 -10.10 9.55
C ILE A 128 -17.20 -9.73 9.61
N PHE A 129 -17.62 -9.07 10.69
CA PHE A 129 -19.01 -8.62 10.85
C PHE A 129 -19.40 -7.56 9.81
N SER A 130 -18.48 -6.66 9.46
CA SER A 130 -18.69 -5.65 8.42
C SER A 130 -18.82 -6.26 7.01
N SER A 131 -18.04 -7.29 6.67
CA SER A 131 -18.12 -7.95 5.34
C SER A 131 -19.43 -8.72 5.17
N LYS A 132 -19.99 -9.32 6.23
CA LYS A 132 -21.33 -9.93 6.17
C LYS A 132 -22.41 -8.96 5.71
N ARG A 133 -22.23 -7.66 5.96
CA ARG A 133 -23.17 -6.60 5.54
C ARG A 133 -22.89 -6.06 4.14
N ASN A 134 -21.67 -6.23 3.64
CA ASN A 134 -21.27 -5.76 2.32
C ASN A 134 -20.41 -6.82 1.62
N PRO A 135 -21.02 -7.70 0.81
CA PRO A 135 -20.33 -8.82 0.16
C PRO A 135 -19.34 -8.39 -0.93
N SER A 136 -19.30 -7.10 -1.31
CA SER A 136 -18.30 -6.57 -2.25
C SER A 136 -16.93 -6.35 -1.61
N LYS A 137 -16.83 -6.45 -0.28
CA LYS A 137 -15.58 -6.27 0.47
C LYS A 137 -14.85 -7.59 0.64
N ALA A 138 -13.56 -7.61 0.32
CA ALA A 138 -12.66 -8.70 0.66
C ALA A 138 -11.95 -8.40 1.98
N ILE A 139 -11.76 -9.42 2.84
CA ILE A 139 -10.99 -9.29 4.07
C ILE A 139 -9.80 -10.22 4.00
N ILE A 140 -8.62 -9.65 4.21
CA ILE A 140 -7.36 -10.38 4.32
C ILE A 140 -6.95 -10.39 5.79
N ILE A 141 -7.01 -11.56 6.41
CA ILE A 141 -6.51 -11.78 7.77
C ILE A 141 -5.03 -12.11 7.69
N ASN A 142 -4.21 -11.39 8.46
CA ASN A 142 -2.79 -11.69 8.58
C ASN A 142 -2.59 -12.76 9.66
N GLU A 143 -2.28 -13.97 9.24
CA GLU A 143 -1.97 -15.10 10.13
C GLU A 143 -0.62 -14.94 10.85
N GLN A 144 0.26 -14.06 10.36
CA GLN A 144 1.61 -13.86 10.89
C GLN A 144 1.90 -12.39 11.22
N PRO A 145 1.16 -11.74 12.16
CA PRO A 145 1.38 -10.35 12.59
C PRO A 145 2.83 -10.06 12.99
N TRP A 146 3.48 -11.05 13.62
CA TRP A 146 4.89 -10.97 14.01
C TRP A 146 5.85 -10.81 12.83
N LYS A 147 5.53 -11.38 11.66
CA LYS A 147 6.34 -11.14 10.45
C LYS A 147 6.23 -9.71 9.96
N SER A 148 5.04 -9.11 10.01
CA SER A 148 4.86 -7.68 9.68
C SER A 148 5.67 -6.80 10.63
N TYR A 149 5.69 -7.13 11.93
CA TYR A 149 6.55 -6.43 12.90
C TYR A 149 8.04 -6.60 12.57
N LYS A 150 8.51 -7.82 12.30
CA LYS A 150 9.90 -8.08 11.92
C LYS A 150 10.32 -7.39 10.61
N ALA A 151 9.43 -7.33 9.63
CA ALA A 151 9.65 -6.65 8.36
C ALA A 151 9.77 -5.14 8.60
N MET A 152 8.86 -4.54 9.37
CA MET A 152 8.96 -3.12 9.73
C MET A 152 10.21 -2.79 10.54
N ALA A 153 10.70 -3.73 11.36
CA ALA A 153 11.95 -3.58 12.09
C ALA A 153 13.20 -3.58 11.20
N GLN A 154 13.12 -3.97 9.93
CA GLN A 154 14.21 -3.82 8.97
C GLN A 154 14.38 -2.36 8.50
N HIS A 155 13.37 -1.52 8.66
CA HIS A 155 13.43 -0.09 8.35
C HIS A 155 14.07 0.71 9.50
N LEU A 156 15.34 0.43 9.81
CA LEU A 156 16.06 0.99 10.96
C LEU A 156 16.02 2.52 11.00
N SER A 157 16.21 3.17 9.85
CA SER A 157 16.14 4.63 9.66
C SER A 157 14.77 5.22 10.05
N GLN A 158 13.75 4.37 10.13
CA GLN A 158 12.40 4.77 10.45
C GLN A 158 11.82 4.03 11.67
N TRP A 159 12.59 3.16 12.36
CA TRP A 159 12.11 2.27 13.43
C TRP A 159 12.05 2.93 14.82
N VAL A 160 11.34 4.05 14.88
CA VAL A 160 11.18 4.91 16.07
C VAL A 160 10.01 4.47 16.96
N TRP A 161 9.97 4.98 18.21
CA TRP A 161 9.05 4.51 19.26
C TRP A 161 7.57 4.52 18.84
N PHE A 162 7.07 5.58 18.21
CA PHE A 162 5.66 5.67 17.82
C PHE A 162 5.31 4.69 16.70
N ARG A 163 6.29 4.28 15.89
CA ARG A 163 6.09 3.29 14.84
C ARG A 163 5.98 1.88 15.39
N LYS A 164 6.75 1.57 16.43
CA LYS A 164 6.62 0.32 17.18
C LYS A 164 5.20 0.19 17.72
N LEU A 165 4.68 1.26 18.34
CA LEU A 165 3.30 1.32 18.81
C LEU A 165 2.31 1.18 17.65
N PHE A 166 2.49 1.92 16.56
CA PHE A 166 1.62 1.82 15.39
C PHE A 166 1.54 0.39 14.86
N VAL A 167 2.67 -0.28 14.62
CA VAL A 167 2.66 -1.65 14.08
C VAL A 167 2.07 -2.65 15.09
N SER A 168 2.30 -2.47 16.39
CA SER A 168 1.74 -3.38 17.42
C SER A 168 0.23 -3.23 17.58
N PHE A 169 -0.29 -2.00 17.55
CA PHE A 169 -1.70 -1.70 17.86
C PHE A 169 -2.56 -1.40 16.64
N SER A 170 -1.97 -1.25 15.45
CA SER A 170 -2.75 -1.00 14.25
C SER A 170 -3.48 -2.25 13.78
N SER A 171 -4.76 -2.09 13.46
CA SER A 171 -5.60 -3.13 12.87
C SER A 171 -5.07 -3.62 11.53
N TYR A 172 -4.38 -2.77 10.75
CA TYR A 172 -3.75 -3.15 9.47
C TYR A 172 -2.71 -4.28 9.63
N THR A 173 -2.13 -4.43 10.83
CA THR A 173 -1.22 -5.54 11.13
C THR A 173 -1.95 -6.89 11.19
N TYR A 174 -3.26 -6.90 11.47
CA TYR A 174 -4.04 -8.11 11.76
C TYR A 174 -5.12 -8.39 10.71
N ALA A 175 -5.83 -7.37 10.23
CA ALA A 175 -6.89 -7.49 9.24
C ALA A 175 -6.86 -6.30 8.29
N ASN A 176 -6.96 -6.59 6.99
CA ASN A 176 -7.01 -5.60 5.93
C ASN A 176 -8.31 -5.78 5.15
N THR A 177 -9.14 -4.73 5.12
CA THR A 177 -10.36 -4.72 4.31
C THR A 177 -10.05 -4.08 2.97
N LEU A 178 -10.35 -4.79 1.89
CA LEU A 178 -10.20 -4.33 0.52
C LEU A 178 -11.57 -4.10 -0.12
N ASP A 179 -11.74 -2.94 -0.73
CA ASP A 179 -12.92 -2.59 -1.50
C ASP A 179 -12.61 -2.71 -2.99
N ARG A 180 -13.52 -3.28 -3.79
CA ARG A 180 -13.34 -3.35 -5.24
C ARG A 180 -13.55 -1.95 -5.83
N ILE A 181 -12.61 -1.50 -6.64
CA ILE A 181 -12.76 -0.27 -7.40
C ILE A 181 -13.72 -0.56 -8.56
N ASN A 182 -14.85 0.14 -8.60
CA ASN A 182 -15.80 0.11 -9.70
C ASN A 182 -15.60 1.37 -10.54
N THR A 183 -15.23 1.20 -11.80
CA THR A 183 -15.09 2.26 -12.81
C THR A 183 -16.15 2.15 -13.88
#